data_AF-A0A1G3L4I8-F1
#
_entry.id   AF-A0A1G3L4I8-F1
#
_cell.length_a   1.000
_cell.length_b   1.000
_cell.length_c   1.000
_cell.angle_alpha   90.00
_cell.angle_beta   90.00
_cell.angle_gamma   90.00
#
_symmetry.space_group_name_H-M   'P 1'
#
loop_
_entity.id
_entity.type
_entity.pdbx_description
1 polymer ?
#
loop_
_entity_poly.entity_id
_entity_poly.type
_entity_poly.pdbx_seq_one_letter_code
_entity_poly.pdbx_strand_id
1 'polypeptide(L)'
;MILKRNVKLNQYLFILYPGEYFVSGDDVIISTVLGSCVSVCLFDPVSRIGGMNHFMLPQDVEINEKKIYTSKTQYGIFAMDMIINESLKKGASKKNLQAKLFGGLFDEESRFQVGKNNIDFARKYLSLENIPIVSESIGGLDARKIYFYPHTGKTLVKKISNQNRIVEKIKEAQIRYAEQQNKENVHPNGFIEF
;
A
#
# COMPACT_ATOMS: atom_id res chain seq x y z
N MET A 1 -2.70 11.02 -9.86
CA MET A 1 -3.70 11.48 -8.87
C MET A 1 -4.83 12.23 -9.56
N ILE A 2 -6.09 11.88 -9.29
CA ILE A 2 -7.27 12.62 -9.81
C ILE A 2 -8.08 13.15 -8.62
N LEU A 3 -8.32 14.47 -8.61
CA LEU A 3 -9.19 15.14 -7.65
C LEU A 3 -10.62 15.19 -8.20
N LYS A 4 -11.59 14.64 -7.45
CA LYS A 4 -13.02 14.78 -7.78
C LYS A 4 -13.78 15.31 -6.58
N ARG A 5 -14.57 16.37 -6.76
CA ARG A 5 -15.54 16.80 -5.76
C ARG A 5 -16.65 15.74 -5.66
N ASN A 6 -16.80 15.10 -4.51
CA ASN A 6 -17.86 14.12 -4.31
C ASN A 6 -19.08 14.83 -3.69
N VAL A 7 -20.09 15.12 -4.53
CA VAL A 7 -21.29 15.87 -4.14
C VAL A 7 -22.09 15.17 -3.02
N LYS A 8 -22.00 13.84 -2.90
CA LYS A 8 -22.68 13.07 -1.83
C LYS A 8 -21.95 13.11 -0.49
N LEU A 9 -20.64 13.40 -0.48
CA LEU A 9 -19.81 13.43 0.73
C LEU A 9 -19.41 14.86 1.14
N ASN A 10 -19.72 15.87 0.31
CA ASN A 10 -19.28 17.26 0.45
C ASN A 10 -17.76 17.42 0.72
N GLN A 11 -16.96 16.47 0.24
CA GLN A 11 -15.52 16.40 0.47
C GLN A 11 -14.79 16.11 -0.84
N TYR A 12 -13.52 16.48 -0.89
CA TYR A 12 -12.63 16.18 -2.01
C TYR A 12 -12.15 14.73 -1.95
N LEU A 13 -12.33 13.99 -3.04
CA LEU A 13 -11.88 12.62 -3.19
C LEU A 13 -10.61 12.57 -4.04
N PHE A 14 -9.52 12.04 -3.47
CA PHE A 14 -8.27 11.74 -4.14
C PHE A 14 -8.22 10.25 -4.47
N ILE A 15 -8.22 9.94 -5.77
CA ILE A 15 -8.03 8.56 -6.23
C ILE A 15 -6.53 8.30 -6.34
N LEU A 16 -6.10 7.27 -5.63
CA LEU A 16 -4.71 6.88 -5.49
C LEU A 16 -4.45 5.57 -6.25
N TYR A 17 -3.51 5.60 -7.17
CA TYR A 17 -3.13 4.50 -8.06
C TYR A 17 -1.89 3.74 -7.53
N PRO A 18 -1.60 2.53 -8.03
CA PRO A 18 -0.37 1.82 -7.66
C PRO A 18 0.88 2.68 -7.86
N GLY A 19 1.78 2.66 -6.88
CA GLY A 19 3.00 3.47 -6.86
C GLY A 19 2.79 4.90 -6.33
N GLU A 20 1.55 5.34 -6.14
CA GLU A 20 1.27 6.66 -5.59
C GLU A 20 1.17 6.64 -4.06
N TYR A 21 1.33 7.82 -3.47
CA TYR A 21 1.04 8.10 -2.09
C TYR A 21 0.43 9.50 -1.94
N PHE A 22 -0.29 9.75 -0.85
CA PHE A 22 -0.83 11.07 -0.54
C PHE A 22 -0.90 11.29 0.97
N VAL A 23 -0.57 12.50 1.41
CA VAL A 23 -0.59 12.91 2.83
C VAL A 23 -1.30 14.25 2.96
N SER A 24 -2.20 14.38 3.94
CA SER A 24 -2.93 15.63 4.20
C SER A 24 -3.38 15.71 5.66
N GLY A 25 -3.62 16.93 6.15
CA GLY A 25 -4.34 17.21 7.40
C GLY A 25 -5.74 17.78 7.16
N ASP A 26 -6.15 17.91 5.89
CA ASP A 26 -7.40 18.54 5.49
C ASP A 26 -8.57 17.54 5.51
N ASP A 27 -9.79 18.06 5.51
CA ASP A 27 -11.00 17.25 5.42
C ASP A 27 -11.27 16.71 4.00
N VAL A 28 -10.46 15.72 3.63
CA VAL A 28 -10.47 15.07 2.32
C VAL A 28 -10.57 13.55 2.48
N ILE A 29 -10.77 12.85 1.37
CA ILE A 29 -10.82 11.38 1.35
C ILE A 29 -9.78 10.87 0.36
N ILE A 30 -8.94 9.95 0.79
CA ILE A 30 -8.05 9.19 -0.08
C ILE A 30 -8.72 7.84 -0.37
N SER A 31 -8.82 7.45 -1.64
CA SER A 31 -9.47 6.19 -2.02
C SER A 31 -8.65 5.41 -3.04
N THR A 32 -8.64 4.09 -2.84
CA THR A 32 -8.02 3.16 -3.76
C THR A 32 -8.75 1.80 -3.75
N VAL A 33 -8.43 0.94 -4.71
CA VAL A 33 -8.91 -0.44 -4.76
C VAL A 33 -7.69 -1.37 -4.74
N LEU A 34 -7.70 -2.33 -3.83
CA LEU A 34 -6.59 -3.22 -3.55
C LEU A 34 -6.96 -4.66 -3.92
N GLY A 35 -6.14 -5.24 -4.79
CA GLY A 35 -6.04 -6.68 -5.03
C GLY A 35 -4.89 -7.24 -4.19
N SER A 36 -3.86 -7.78 -4.84
CA SER A 36 -2.64 -8.25 -4.16
C SER A 36 -1.79 -7.12 -3.54
N CYS A 37 -1.92 -5.89 -4.04
CA CYS A 37 -1.28 -4.71 -3.46
C CYS A 37 -1.69 -4.49 -2.00
N VAL A 38 -0.85 -3.79 -1.25
CA VAL A 38 -1.14 -3.36 0.12
C VAL A 38 -1.09 -1.83 0.20
N SER A 39 -2.00 -1.28 0.99
CA SER A 39 -1.94 0.12 1.43
C SER A 39 -1.65 0.17 2.92
N VAL A 40 -0.69 1.01 3.29
CA VAL A 40 -0.49 1.48 4.65
C VAL A 40 -1.13 2.85 4.79
N CYS A 41 -2.05 2.97 5.74
CA CYS A 41 -2.56 4.25 6.21
C CYS A 41 -1.81 4.63 7.49
N LEU A 42 -1.07 5.74 7.46
CA LEU A 42 -0.44 6.32 8.64
C LEU A 42 -1.29 7.45 9.18
N PHE A 43 -1.33 7.60 10.50
CA PHE A 43 -2.05 8.68 11.15
C PHE A 43 -1.37 9.07 12.46
N ASP A 44 -1.17 10.37 12.66
CA ASP A 44 -0.83 10.96 13.95
C ASP A 44 -2.09 11.60 14.55
N PRO A 45 -2.64 11.06 15.65
CA PRO A 45 -3.87 11.57 16.26
C PRO A 45 -3.72 12.94 16.93
N VAL A 46 -2.50 13.36 17.24
CA VAL A 46 -2.23 14.65 17.91
C VAL A 46 -2.23 15.78 16.89
N SER A 47 -1.43 15.64 15.83
CA SER A 47 -1.35 16.64 14.75
C SER A 47 -2.49 16.52 13.73
N ARG A 48 -3.26 15.42 13.77
CA ARG A 48 -4.34 15.10 12.82
C ARG A 48 -3.86 15.05 11.38
N ILE A 49 -2.67 14.52 11.17
CA ILE A 49 -2.08 14.32 9.85
C ILE A 49 -2.11 12.84 9.53
N GLY A 50 -2.61 12.53 8.33
CA GLY A 50 -2.66 11.17 7.85
C GLY A 50 -2.19 11.05 6.41
N GLY A 51 -1.69 9.87 6.07
CA GLY A 51 -1.25 9.52 4.74
C GLY A 51 -1.64 8.12 4.36
N MET A 52 -1.76 7.86 3.06
CA MET A 52 -1.98 6.53 2.51
C MET A 52 -1.05 6.31 1.32
N ASN A 53 -0.43 5.15 1.23
CA ASN A 53 0.25 4.68 0.02
C ASN A 53 -0.53 3.57 -0.67
N HIS A 54 -0.13 3.20 -1.88
CA HIS A 54 -0.55 1.97 -2.56
C HIS A 54 0.70 1.37 -3.19
N PHE A 55 1.29 0.39 -2.52
CA PHE A 55 2.50 -0.24 -3.02
C PHE A 55 2.24 -1.69 -3.43
N MET A 56 3.12 -2.19 -4.28
CA MET A 56 3.21 -3.57 -4.67
C MET A 56 4.67 -3.91 -4.87
N LEU A 57 5.13 -5.01 -4.29
CA LEU A 57 6.47 -5.51 -4.52
C LEU A 57 6.54 -6.32 -5.82
N PRO A 58 7.73 -6.40 -6.45
CA PRO A 58 8.01 -7.39 -7.49
C PRO A 58 7.79 -8.81 -6.98
N GLN A 59 7.62 -9.74 -7.91
CA GLN A 59 7.50 -11.15 -7.58
C GLN A 59 8.83 -11.71 -7.02
N ASP A 60 8.71 -12.72 -6.16
CA ASP A 60 9.85 -13.43 -5.54
C ASP A 60 10.69 -12.57 -4.59
N VAL A 61 10.05 -11.63 -3.90
CA VAL A 61 10.65 -10.97 -2.74
C VAL A 61 10.53 -11.90 -1.54
N GLU A 62 11.64 -12.53 -1.17
CA GLU A 62 11.78 -13.25 0.09
C GLU A 62 12.08 -12.28 1.22
N ILE A 63 11.25 -12.29 2.25
CA ILE A 63 11.38 -11.40 3.41
C ILE A 63 11.80 -12.25 4.60
N ASN A 64 13.10 -12.35 4.83
CA ASN A 64 13.63 -13.01 6.03
C ASN A 64 13.94 -11.96 7.11
N GLU A 65 13.97 -12.35 8.39
CA GLU A 65 14.17 -11.44 9.53
C GLU A 65 15.41 -10.52 9.40
N LYS A 66 16.45 -10.97 8.70
CA LYS A 66 17.73 -10.25 8.59
C LYS A 66 17.88 -9.34 7.36
N LYS A 67 17.04 -9.46 6.33
CA LYS A 67 17.17 -8.68 5.08
C LYS A 67 15.81 -8.16 4.59
N ILE A 68 15.55 -6.88 4.82
CA ILE A 68 14.50 -6.14 4.09
C ILE A 68 15.09 -5.43 2.86
N TYR A 69 16.39 -5.14 2.83
CA TYR A 69 17.01 -4.32 1.79
C TYR A 69 17.55 -5.18 0.65
N THR A 70 16.71 -5.45 -0.34
CA THR A 70 17.09 -5.99 -1.66
C THR A 70 16.74 -4.98 -2.76
N SER A 71 17.29 -5.12 -3.96
CA SER A 71 16.91 -4.26 -5.10
C SER A 71 15.40 -4.30 -5.36
N LYS A 72 14.78 -5.48 -5.20
CA LYS A 72 13.35 -5.68 -5.42
C LYS A 72 12.45 -5.01 -4.38
N THR A 73 12.89 -4.90 -3.12
CA THR A 73 12.13 -4.24 -2.05
C THR A 73 12.23 -2.72 -2.06
N GLN A 74 13.16 -2.14 -2.83
CA GLN A 74 13.40 -0.69 -2.85
C GLN A 74 12.12 0.09 -3.16
N TYR A 75 11.24 -0.41 -4.03
CA TYR A 75 9.96 0.23 -4.32
C TYR A 75 9.03 0.29 -3.11
N GLY A 76 8.91 -0.80 -2.37
CA GLY A 76 8.10 -0.85 -1.14
C GLY A 76 8.70 0.04 -0.05
N ILE A 77 10.02 0.01 0.10
CA ILE A 77 10.75 0.86 1.07
C ILE A 77 10.55 2.32 0.72
N PHE A 78 10.73 2.70 -0.54
CA PHE A 78 10.51 4.06 -1.03
C PHE A 78 9.08 4.53 -0.74
N ALA A 79 8.06 3.71 -1.05
CA ALA A 79 6.67 4.06 -0.80
C ALA A 79 6.34 4.25 0.69
N MET A 80 7.03 3.53 1.58
CA MET A 80 6.89 3.67 3.04
C MET A 80 7.65 4.88 3.58
N ASP A 81 8.91 5.05 3.16
CA ASP A 81 9.75 6.20 3.51
C ASP A 81 9.08 7.51 3.10
N MET A 82 8.50 7.56 1.89
CA MET A 82 7.84 8.75 1.38
C MET A 82 6.64 9.16 2.22
N ILE A 83 5.75 8.23 2.59
CA ILE A 83 4.59 8.60 3.42
C ILE A 83 4.99 9.01 4.82
N ILE A 84 6.02 8.40 5.41
CA ILE A 84 6.54 8.79 6.72
C ILE A 84 7.12 10.20 6.63
N ASN A 85 8.07 10.42 5.73
CA ASN A 85 8.76 11.69 5.59
C ASN A 85 7.80 12.84 5.26
N GLU A 86 6.84 12.63 4.36
CA GLU A 86 5.84 13.66 4.04
C GLU A 86 4.86 13.92 5.18
N SER A 87 4.55 12.90 6.00
CA SER A 87 3.78 13.11 7.24
C SER A 87 4.56 13.98 8.22
N LEU A 88 5.85 13.69 8.43
CA LEU A 88 6.72 14.46 9.32
C LEU A 88 6.89 15.92 8.84
N LYS A 89 7.11 16.13 7.53
CA LYS A 89 7.20 17.48 6.93
C LYS A 89 5.93 18.31 7.13
N LYS A 90 4.77 17.65 7.18
CA LYS A 90 3.48 18.32 7.44
C LYS A 90 3.23 18.58 8.92
N GLY A 91 4.07 18.09 9.82
CA GLY A 91 3.98 18.32 11.26
C GLY A 91 3.59 17.08 12.08
N ALA A 92 3.50 15.90 11.47
CA ALA A 92 3.31 14.67 12.24
C ALA A 92 4.54 14.35 13.08
N SER A 93 4.32 13.70 14.22
CA SER A 93 5.40 13.19 15.06
C SER A 93 5.54 11.69 14.91
N LYS A 94 6.75 11.20 14.61
CA LYS A 94 7.01 9.77 14.41
C LYS A 94 6.52 8.90 15.58
N LYS A 95 6.72 9.36 16.82
CA LYS A 95 6.29 8.68 18.05
C LYS A 95 4.77 8.54 18.19
N ASN A 96 3.99 9.35 17.48
CA ASN A 96 2.54 9.32 17.52
C ASN A 96 1.94 8.55 16.34
N LEU A 97 2.74 8.20 15.33
CA LEU A 97 2.25 7.53 14.14
C LEU A 97 1.67 6.16 14.50
N GLN A 98 0.49 5.90 13.99
CA GLN A 98 -0.20 4.62 14.04
C GLN A 98 -0.49 4.16 12.63
N ALA A 99 -0.39 2.85 12.38
CA ALA A 99 -0.61 2.27 11.07
C ALA A 99 -1.92 1.47 11.01
N LYS A 100 -2.56 1.50 9.84
CA LYS A 100 -3.62 0.57 9.45
C LYS A 100 -3.28 -0.07 8.12
N LEU A 101 -3.50 -1.39 8.00
CA LEU A 101 -3.12 -2.16 6.83
C LEU A 101 -4.34 -2.68 6.07
N PHE A 102 -4.34 -2.53 4.75
CA PHE A 102 -5.42 -3.01 3.90
C PHE A 102 -4.91 -3.68 2.63
N GLY A 103 -5.67 -4.64 2.10
CA GLY A 103 -5.38 -5.25 0.80
C GLY A 103 -4.75 -6.63 0.91
N GLY A 104 -3.73 -6.91 0.09
CA GLY A 104 -2.99 -8.16 0.15
C GLY A 104 -3.85 -9.38 -0.15
N LEU A 105 -4.75 -9.30 -1.14
CA LEU A 105 -5.49 -10.46 -1.63
C LEU A 105 -4.48 -11.51 -2.09
N PHE A 106 -4.57 -12.71 -1.52
CA PHE A 106 -3.87 -13.89 -2.02
C PHE A 106 -4.73 -15.12 -1.82
N ASP A 107 -4.50 -16.11 -2.68
CA ASP A 107 -5.04 -17.44 -2.56
C ASP A 107 -3.94 -18.34 -2.00
N GLU A 108 -4.20 -19.06 -0.92
CA GLU A 108 -3.22 -19.96 -0.29
C GLU A 108 -2.78 -21.09 -1.23
N GLU A 109 -3.66 -21.49 -2.16
CA GLU A 109 -3.37 -22.53 -3.15
C GLU A 109 -2.58 -22.00 -4.36
N SER A 110 -2.48 -20.68 -4.50
CA SER A 110 -1.75 -20.06 -5.61
C SER A 110 -0.23 -20.16 -5.42
N ARG A 111 0.47 -20.61 -6.47
CA ARG A 111 1.93 -20.54 -6.54
C ARG A 111 2.46 -19.11 -6.43
N PHE A 112 1.65 -18.11 -6.80
CA PHE A 112 2.00 -16.70 -6.74
C PHE A 112 1.45 -16.06 -5.45
N GLN A 113 2.32 -15.92 -4.45
CA GLN A 113 2.01 -15.38 -3.12
C GLN A 113 2.29 -13.86 -2.99
N VAL A 114 2.07 -13.08 -4.06
CA VAL A 114 2.38 -11.64 -4.08
C VAL A 114 1.70 -10.87 -2.95
N GLY A 115 0.41 -11.16 -2.71
CA GLY A 115 -0.35 -10.50 -1.63
C GLY A 115 0.22 -10.77 -0.25
N LYS A 116 0.61 -12.02 0.02
CA LYS A 116 1.25 -12.41 1.27
C LYS A 116 2.61 -11.71 1.46
N ASN A 117 3.45 -11.69 0.42
CA ASN A 117 4.74 -11.00 0.49
C ASN A 117 4.58 -9.50 0.76
N ASN A 118 3.58 -8.84 0.16
CA ASN A 118 3.29 -7.43 0.43
C ASN A 118 2.83 -7.20 1.89
N ILE A 119 2.03 -8.11 2.45
CA ILE A 119 1.59 -8.05 3.85
C ILE A 119 2.78 -8.20 4.79
N ASP A 120 3.60 -9.22 4.56
CA ASP A 120 4.76 -9.54 5.40
C ASP A 120 5.78 -8.39 5.35
N PHE A 121 5.97 -7.78 4.17
CA PHE A 121 6.77 -6.56 4.02
C PHE A 121 6.26 -5.41 4.87
N ALA A 122 4.98 -5.06 4.74
CA ALA A 122 4.41 -3.94 5.48
C ALA A 122 4.55 -4.12 6.99
N ARG A 123 4.22 -5.33 7.49
CA ARG A 123 4.34 -5.66 8.91
C ARG A 123 5.77 -5.55 9.40
N LYS A 124 6.71 -6.12 8.64
CA LYS A 124 8.11 -6.11 9.04
C LYS A 124 8.70 -4.71 9.01
N TYR A 125 8.42 -3.94 7.97
CA TYR A 125 8.87 -2.55 7.86
C TYR A 125 8.33 -1.70 9.02
N LEU A 126 7.02 -1.79 9.31
CA LEU A 126 6.41 -1.04 10.42
C LEU A 126 6.98 -1.45 11.78
N SER A 127 7.30 -2.73 11.96
CA SER A 127 7.97 -3.21 13.17
C SER A 127 9.37 -2.61 13.32
N LEU A 128 10.17 -2.52 12.26
CA LEU A 128 11.49 -1.89 12.32
C LEU A 128 11.41 -0.39 12.61
N GLU A 129 10.39 0.27 12.06
CA GLU A 129 10.14 1.70 12.30
C GLU A 129 9.48 2.01 13.65
N ASN A 130 9.16 0.97 14.45
CA ASN A 130 8.43 1.07 15.72
C ASN A 130 7.07 1.78 15.58
N ILE A 131 6.37 1.56 14.47
CA ILE A 131 5.04 2.11 14.21
C ILE A 131 4.00 1.02 14.49
N PRO A 132 3.15 1.14 15.52
CA PRO A 132 2.17 0.12 15.87
C PRO A 132 1.08 0.01 14.81
N ILE A 133 0.69 -1.23 14.48
CA ILE A 133 -0.49 -1.52 13.67
C ILE A 133 -1.70 -1.57 14.59
N VAL A 134 -2.63 -0.62 14.44
CA VAL A 134 -3.82 -0.50 15.30
C VAL A 134 -5.08 -1.12 14.69
N SER A 135 -5.05 -1.44 13.39
CA SER A 135 -6.16 -2.11 12.69
C SER A 135 -5.69 -2.67 11.35
N GLU A 136 -6.24 -3.82 10.94
CA GLU A 136 -5.94 -4.40 9.64
C GLU A 136 -7.16 -5.07 8.99
N SER A 137 -7.23 -5.00 7.66
CA SER A 137 -8.08 -5.87 6.83
C SER A 137 -7.30 -6.30 5.62
N ILE A 138 -6.63 -7.45 5.76
CA ILE A 138 -5.66 -7.99 4.80
C ILE A 138 -6.00 -9.43 4.41
N GLY A 139 -5.39 -9.97 3.35
CA GLY A 139 -5.50 -11.38 2.99
C GLY A 139 -6.85 -11.79 2.37
N GLY A 140 -7.06 -13.10 2.24
CA GLY A 140 -8.29 -13.68 1.71
C GLY A 140 -8.50 -13.43 0.22
N LEU A 141 -9.69 -13.82 -0.27
CA LEU A 141 -9.99 -13.90 -1.71
C LEU A 141 -10.64 -12.64 -2.30
N ASP A 142 -11.05 -11.69 -1.45
CA ASP A 142 -11.78 -10.49 -1.86
C ASP A 142 -10.86 -9.28 -2.03
N ALA A 143 -11.11 -8.51 -3.10
CA ALA A 143 -10.50 -7.20 -3.24
C ALA A 143 -11.12 -6.21 -2.24
N ARG A 144 -10.43 -5.11 -1.96
CA ARG A 144 -10.89 -4.11 -0.99
C ARG A 144 -10.87 -2.72 -1.59
N LYS A 145 -12.02 -2.04 -1.55
CA LYS A 145 -12.06 -0.59 -1.78
C LYS A 145 -11.93 0.14 -0.46
N ILE A 146 -10.95 1.03 -0.39
CA ILE A 146 -10.60 1.80 0.79
C ILE A 146 -11.03 3.25 0.62
N TYR A 147 -11.54 3.83 1.69
CA TYR A 147 -11.73 5.27 1.85
C TYR A 147 -11.11 5.67 3.19
N PHE A 148 -10.02 6.42 3.12
CA PHE A 148 -9.27 6.87 4.28
C PHE A 148 -9.44 8.38 4.46
N TYR A 149 -9.70 8.81 5.68
CA TYR A 149 -9.90 10.20 6.07
C TYR A 149 -8.65 10.63 6.86
N PRO A 150 -7.69 11.32 6.23
CA PRO A 150 -6.38 11.53 6.82
C PRO A 150 -6.43 12.46 8.04
N HIS A 151 -7.36 13.41 8.09
CA HIS A 151 -7.55 14.29 9.26
C HIS A 151 -8.14 13.62 10.51
N THR A 152 -8.73 12.42 10.38
CA THR A 152 -9.32 11.68 11.52
C THR A 152 -8.74 10.28 11.72
N GLY A 153 -7.96 9.78 10.76
CA GLY A 153 -7.50 8.40 10.73
C GLY A 153 -8.63 7.39 10.48
N LYS A 154 -9.87 7.82 10.22
CA LYS A 154 -11.00 6.92 9.95
C LYS A 154 -10.79 6.20 8.62
N THR A 155 -11.13 4.91 8.59
CA THR A 155 -11.10 4.13 7.35
C THR A 155 -12.40 3.38 7.17
N LEU A 156 -12.96 3.45 5.94
CA LEU A 156 -14.06 2.61 5.51
C LEU A 156 -13.53 1.58 4.51
N VAL A 157 -13.92 0.32 4.71
CA VAL A 157 -13.51 -0.80 3.88
C VAL A 157 -14.74 -1.43 3.26
N LYS A 158 -14.76 -1.55 1.94
CA LYS A 158 -15.76 -2.33 1.22
C LYS A 158 -15.07 -3.50 0.54
N LYS A 159 -15.38 -4.73 0.98
CA LYS A 159 -14.99 -5.93 0.26
C LYS A 159 -15.72 -6.00 -1.08
N ILE A 160 -15.00 -6.37 -2.12
CA ILE A 160 -15.53 -6.59 -3.47
C ILE A 160 -15.31 -8.07 -3.76
N SER A 161 -16.42 -8.80 -3.89
CA SER A 161 -16.41 -10.24 -4.17
C SER A 161 -15.57 -10.54 -5.41
N ASN A 162 -14.82 -11.64 -5.34
CA ASN A 162 -14.01 -12.15 -6.44
C ASN A 162 -14.80 -12.45 -7.73
N GLN A 163 -16.12 -12.69 -7.64
CA GLN A 163 -16.99 -12.90 -8.80
C GLN A 163 -17.30 -11.61 -9.57
N ASN A 164 -16.82 -10.47 -9.09
CA ASN A 164 -17.01 -9.19 -9.74
C ASN A 164 -15.96 -9.01 -10.85
N ARG A 165 -16.39 -8.79 -12.10
CA ARG A 165 -15.52 -8.56 -13.28
C ARG A 165 -14.47 -7.46 -13.07
N ILE A 166 -14.71 -6.50 -12.16
CA ILE A 166 -13.73 -5.48 -11.80
C ILE A 166 -12.52 -6.10 -11.10
N VAL A 167 -12.74 -7.09 -10.23
CA VAL A 167 -11.67 -7.80 -9.51
C VAL A 167 -10.83 -8.63 -10.46
N GLU A 168 -11.45 -9.31 -11.42
CA GLU A 168 -10.74 -10.04 -12.50
C GLU A 168 -9.82 -9.10 -13.26
N LYS A 169 -10.32 -7.94 -13.73
CA LYS A 169 -9.50 -6.95 -14.43
C LYS A 169 -8.35 -6.40 -13.58
N ILE A 170 -8.57 -6.19 -12.29
CA ILE A 170 -7.53 -5.74 -11.35
C ILE A 170 -6.46 -6.83 -11.20
N LYS A 171 -6.86 -8.09 -11.00
CA LYS A 171 -5.94 -9.23 -10.90
C LYS A 171 -5.14 -9.41 -12.18
N GLU A 172 -5.78 -9.36 -13.34
CA GLU A 172 -5.09 -9.47 -14.64
C GLU A 172 -4.10 -8.33 -14.86
N ALA A 173 -4.48 -7.08 -14.58
CA ALA A 173 -3.58 -5.94 -14.70
C ALA A 173 -2.37 -6.07 -13.76
N GLN A 174 -2.59 -6.60 -12.56
CA GLN A 174 -1.53 -6.84 -11.57
C GLN A 174 -0.61 -7.99 -11.97
N ILE A 175 -1.15 -9.09 -12.50
CA ILE A 175 -0.37 -10.23 -13.04
C ILE A 175 0.47 -9.74 -14.21
N ARG A 176 -0.12 -9.00 -15.17
CA ARG A 176 0.62 -8.42 -16.30
C ARG A 176 1.76 -7.50 -15.83
N TYR A 177 1.50 -6.66 -14.84
CA TYR A 177 2.54 -5.79 -14.25
C TYR A 177 3.65 -6.61 -13.58
N ALA A 178 3.31 -7.65 -12.82
CA ALA A 178 4.29 -8.54 -12.19
C ALA A 178 5.14 -9.31 -13.22
N GLU A 179 4.53 -9.79 -14.30
CA GLU A 179 5.21 -10.48 -15.40
C GLU A 179 6.17 -9.55 -16.17
N GLN A 180 5.78 -8.29 -16.39
CA GLN A 180 6.65 -7.29 -17.03
C GLN A 180 7.90 -7.01 -16.18
N GLN A 181 7.73 -6.87 -14.87
CA GLN A 181 8.85 -6.70 -13.93
C GLN A 181 9.78 -7.92 -13.91
N ASN A 182 9.28 -9.14 -14.12
CA ASN A 182 10.14 -10.33 -14.25
C ASN A 182 10.93 -10.35 -15.56
N LYS A 183 10.40 -9.81 -16.66
CA LYS A 183 11.12 -9.71 -17.94
C LYS A 183 12.21 -8.64 -17.94
N GLU A 184 11.98 -7.52 -17.27
CA GLU A 184 12.99 -6.46 -17.11
C GLU A 184 14.14 -6.86 -16.16
N ASN A 185 13.91 -7.84 -15.27
CA ASN A 185 14.95 -8.40 -14.40
C ASN A 185 15.82 -9.49 -15.07
N VAL A 186 15.60 -9.81 -16.35
CA VAL A 186 16.55 -10.59 -17.17
C VAL A 186 17.48 -9.63 -17.88
N HIS A 187 18.50 -9.13 -17.17
CA HIS A 187 19.58 -8.38 -17.82
C HIS A 187 20.41 -9.34 -18.72
N PRO A 188 20.59 -9.04 -20.02
CA PRO A 188 21.31 -9.93 -20.93
C PRO A 188 22.81 -10.03 -20.70
N ASN A 189 23.43 -9.19 -19.87
CA ASN A 189 24.86 -9.25 -19.58
C ASN A 189 25.14 -8.75 -18.16
N GLY A 190 25.57 -9.65 -17.30
CA GLY A 190 26.03 -9.32 -15.96
C GLY A 190 27.34 -8.55 -16.02
N PHE A 191 27.32 -7.31 -15.54
CA PHE A 191 28.49 -6.65 -14.97
C PHE A 191 28.03 -5.71 -13.85
N ILE A 192 28.76 -5.78 -12.73
CA ILE A 192 28.69 -4.86 -11.59
C ILE A 192 29.85 -3.88 -11.77
N GLU A 193 29.63 -2.58 -11.65
CA GLU A 193 30.67 -1.67 -11.19
C GLU A 193 30.11 -0.56 -10.27
N PHE A 194 30.79 -0.48 -9.11
CA PHE A 194 30.90 0.49 -8.00
C PHE A 194 29.73 1.39 -7.61
#